data_AF-A0A8H8ISH1-F1
#
_entry.id   AF-A0A8H8ISH1-F1
#
_cell.length_a   1.000
_cell.length_b   1.000
_cell.length_c   1.000
_cell.angle_alpha   90.00
_cell.angle_beta   90.00
_cell.angle_gamma   90.00
#
_symmetry.space_group_name_H-M   'P 1'
#
loop_
_entity.id
_entity.type
_entity.pdbx_description
1 polymer ?
#
loop_
_entity_poly.entity_id
_entity_poly.type
_entity_poly.pdbx_seq_one_letter_code
_entity_poly.pdbx_strand_id
1 'polypeptide(L)'
;MAAIDPLEVPPFQLQPLLGRIHPPVGDLLDLGQSREAPAPSPVASSPLDIFARVSNSAIGKAPAKPPPPVQVVVRCVQALGRDIYVGNSDGTLLRYSLREQGSSRDEDSYHVTARQVLASRKPIDQIALVPSVAKLLVFSGK
;
A
#
# COMPACT_ATOMS: atom_id res chain seq x y z
N MET A 1 38.98 24.63 37.77
CA MET A 1 37.81 24.91 36.90
C MET A 1 38.26 24.71 35.46
N ALA A 2 37.57 23.85 34.72
CA ALA A 2 37.56 23.61 33.26
C ALA A 2 38.91 23.23 32.59
N ALA A 3 38.97 22.44 31.52
CA ALA A 3 37.96 22.10 30.52
C ALA A 3 38.05 20.63 30.07
N ILE A 4 36.91 20.06 29.72
CA ILE A 4 36.75 18.70 29.19
C ILE A 4 36.88 18.82 27.67
N ASP A 5 37.81 18.07 27.09
CA ASP A 5 38.05 18.04 25.64
C ASP A 5 36.84 17.37 24.95
N PRO A 6 36.15 18.03 24.00
CA PRO A 6 35.00 17.44 23.33
C PRO A 6 35.46 16.38 22.32
N LEU A 7 34.91 15.17 22.45
CA LEU A 7 35.00 14.05 21.51
C LEU A 7 35.13 14.49 20.04
N GLU A 8 36.33 14.38 19.50
CA GLU A 8 36.64 14.63 18.09
C GLU A 8 36.04 13.50 17.24
N VAL A 9 34.87 13.75 16.65
CA VAL A 9 34.23 12.81 15.72
C VAL A 9 34.89 12.98 14.34
N PRO A 10 35.45 11.92 13.73
CA PRO A 10 36.10 12.04 12.44
C PRO A 10 35.11 12.41 11.33
N PRO A 11 35.52 13.19 10.32
CA PRO A 11 34.65 13.60 9.23
C PRO A 11 34.38 12.41 8.31
N PHE A 12 33.18 11.83 8.36
CA PHE A 12 32.75 10.88 7.33
C PHE A 12 32.31 11.67 6.08
N GLN A 13 33.02 11.47 4.97
CA GLN A 13 32.55 11.91 3.65
C GLN A 13 31.69 10.79 3.05
N LEU A 14 30.38 11.05 2.92
CA LEU A 14 29.50 10.15 2.18
C LEU A 14 29.86 10.21 0.69
N GLN A 15 30.21 9.07 0.11
CA GLN A 15 30.51 8.97 -1.31
C GLN A 15 29.23 9.20 -2.15
N PRO A 16 29.31 9.95 -3.27
CA PRO A 16 28.17 10.12 -4.16
C PRO A 16 27.86 8.79 -4.85
N LEU A 17 26.63 8.29 -4.66
CA LEU A 17 26.15 7.08 -5.31
C LEU A 17 26.22 7.28 -6.83
N LEU A 18 27.01 6.41 -7.47
CA LEU A 18 27.31 6.45 -8.89
C LEU A 18 26.03 6.48 -9.71
N GLY A 19 25.95 7.50 -10.55
CA GLY A 19 24.85 7.75 -11.45
C GLY A 19 24.87 6.82 -12.66
N ARG A 20 23.71 6.80 -13.30
CA ARG A 20 23.44 6.30 -14.66
C ARG A 20 23.61 4.80 -14.85
N ILE A 21 22.49 4.08 -14.72
CA ILE A 21 22.29 2.85 -15.49
C ILE A 21 20.97 3.00 -16.26
N HIS A 22 21.10 3.17 -17.57
CA HIS A 22 20.02 3.10 -18.57
C HIS A 22 19.36 1.70 -18.58
N PRO A 23 18.09 1.57 -19.02
CA PRO A 23 17.36 0.31 -19.01
C PRO A 23 17.78 -0.59 -20.19
N PRO A 24 17.68 -1.92 -20.03
CA PRO A 24 16.74 -2.62 -20.91
C PRO A 24 16.00 -3.81 -20.25
N VAL A 25 14.71 -3.88 -20.61
CA VAL A 25 13.95 -5.05 -21.06
C VAL A 25 13.82 -6.25 -20.10
N GLY A 26 12.60 -6.38 -19.56
CA GLY A 26 11.88 -7.66 -19.49
C GLY A 26 12.25 -8.61 -18.36
N ASP A 27 11.63 -8.44 -17.19
CA ASP A 27 10.63 -9.41 -16.72
C ASP A 27 9.79 -8.78 -15.59
N LEU A 28 8.49 -8.76 -15.82
CA LEU A 28 7.64 -7.60 -15.53
C LEU A 28 6.62 -7.96 -14.44
N LEU A 29 6.89 -7.65 -13.17
CA LEU A 29 5.80 -7.33 -12.25
C LEU A 29 5.42 -5.88 -12.53
N ASP A 30 4.64 -5.68 -13.60
CA ASP A 30 4.23 -4.34 -14.02
C ASP A 30 3.30 -3.76 -12.96
N LEU A 31 3.83 -2.79 -12.23
CA LEU A 31 3.03 -1.94 -11.34
C LEU A 31 2.30 -0.85 -12.14
N GLY A 32 2.45 -0.81 -13.47
CA GLY A 32 1.77 0.12 -14.37
C GLY A 32 0.62 -0.53 -15.13
N GLN A 33 -0.57 -0.58 -14.54
CA GLN A 33 -1.87 -0.45 -15.24
C GLN A 33 -3.02 -0.51 -14.22
N SER A 34 -3.20 0.60 -13.49
CA SER A 34 -4.47 0.89 -12.83
C SER A 34 -5.52 1.13 -13.91
N ARG A 35 -6.27 0.09 -14.27
CA ARG A 35 -7.46 0.23 -15.10
C ARG A 35 -8.53 0.93 -14.24
N GLU A 36 -8.71 2.19 -14.59
CA GLU A 36 -9.77 3.12 -14.24
C GLU A 36 -11.10 2.42 -13.91
N ALA A 37 -11.60 2.63 -12.70
CA ALA A 37 -12.95 2.25 -12.31
C ALA A 37 -13.94 3.25 -12.93
N PRO A 38 -14.93 2.83 -13.74
CA PRO A 38 -15.93 3.76 -14.23
C PRO A 38 -16.92 4.13 -13.11
N ALA A 39 -17.24 5.42 -13.07
CA ALA A 39 -18.17 6.09 -12.18
C ALA A 39 -19.59 5.47 -12.18
N PRO A 40 -20.38 5.65 -11.10
CA PRO A 40 -21.73 5.12 -11.01
C PRO A 40 -22.71 5.92 -11.90
N SER A 41 -23.24 5.30 -12.95
CA SER A 41 -24.43 5.77 -13.65
C SER A 41 -25.69 5.05 -13.11
N PRO A 42 -26.82 5.77 -12.91
CA PRO A 42 -28.06 5.17 -12.43
C PRO A 42 -28.87 4.67 -13.62
N VAL A 43 -29.08 3.36 -13.74
CA VAL A 43 -30.06 2.84 -14.70
C VAL A 43 -30.73 1.56 -14.22
N ALA A 44 -32.04 1.68 -14.09
CA ALA A 44 -33.05 0.71 -14.50
C ALA A 44 -32.99 -0.71 -13.90
N SER A 45 -33.81 -0.88 -12.86
CA SER A 45 -34.84 -1.92 -12.74
C SER A 45 -34.73 -3.12 -13.70
N SER A 46 -34.28 -4.26 -13.15
CA SER A 46 -34.45 -5.57 -13.77
C SER A 46 -35.68 -6.27 -13.17
N PRO A 47 -36.66 -6.74 -13.99
CA PRO A 47 -38.01 -7.08 -13.54
C PRO A 47 -38.22 -8.56 -13.13
N LEU A 48 -37.22 -9.23 -12.57
CA LEU A 48 -37.28 -10.68 -12.30
C LEU A 48 -37.20 -11.11 -10.83
N ASP A 49 -37.67 -10.27 -9.90
CA ASP A 49 -37.86 -10.68 -8.48
C ASP A 49 -39.33 -10.70 -8.05
N ILE A 50 -40.26 -10.86 -9.00
CA ILE A 50 -41.71 -10.91 -8.73
C ILE A 50 -42.15 -12.28 -8.17
N PHE A 51 -41.36 -13.35 -8.31
CA PHE A 51 -41.78 -14.71 -7.93
C PHE A 51 -41.23 -15.26 -6.61
N ALA A 52 -40.55 -14.44 -5.79
CA ALA A 52 -40.06 -14.89 -4.47
C ALA A 52 -41.00 -14.54 -3.30
N ARG A 53 -42.31 -14.40 -3.54
CA ARG A 53 -43.33 -14.22 -2.50
C ARG A 53 -44.32 -15.39 -2.46
N VAL A 54 -43.91 -16.46 -1.79
CA VAL A 54 -44.84 -17.38 -1.10
C VAL A 54 -44.26 -17.71 0.27
N SER A 55 -44.98 -17.22 1.28
CA SER A 55 -45.12 -17.62 2.68
C SER A 55 -44.24 -18.75 3.23
N ASN A 56 -43.61 -18.51 4.38
CA ASN A 56 -44.01 -19.15 5.64
C ASN A 56 -43.34 -18.53 6.88
N SER A 57 -44.21 -18.18 7.83
CA SER A 57 -44.12 -18.34 9.29
C SER A 57 -42.94 -17.79 10.10
N ALA A 58 -43.31 -16.86 10.97
CA ALA A 58 -42.73 -16.52 12.26
C ALA A 58 -41.74 -17.53 12.87
N ILE A 59 -40.45 -17.23 12.72
CA ILE A 59 -39.41 -17.48 13.73
C ILE A 59 -38.62 -16.18 13.82
N GLY A 60 -38.68 -15.52 14.97
CA GLY A 60 -37.88 -14.34 15.28
C GLY A 60 -36.39 -14.68 15.28
N LYS A 61 -35.76 -14.70 14.11
CA LYS A 61 -34.32 -14.53 13.97
C LYS A 61 -34.08 -13.03 13.84
N ALA A 62 -33.51 -12.45 14.89
CA ALA A 62 -32.98 -11.10 14.84
C ALA A 62 -32.12 -10.93 13.57
N PRO A 63 -32.19 -9.77 12.89
CA PRO A 63 -31.31 -9.52 11.75
C PRO A 63 -29.88 -9.73 12.22
N ALA A 64 -29.17 -10.65 11.56
CA ALA A 64 -27.79 -10.95 11.87
C ALA A 64 -27.01 -9.63 11.86
N LYS A 65 -26.48 -9.25 13.03
CA LYS A 65 -25.63 -8.09 13.19
C LYS A 65 -24.53 -8.17 12.11
N PRO A 66 -24.35 -7.13 11.28
CA PRO A 66 -23.29 -7.15 10.27
C PRO A 66 -21.97 -7.49 10.97
N PRO A 67 -21.14 -8.39 10.40
CA PRO A 67 -19.87 -8.73 11.00
C PRO A 67 -19.07 -7.45 11.26
N PRO A 68 -18.40 -7.33 12.42
CA PRO A 68 -17.62 -6.14 12.71
C PRO A 68 -16.59 -5.92 11.59
N PRO A 69 -16.33 -4.67 11.18
CA PRO A 69 -15.34 -4.39 10.16
C PRO A 69 -13.99 -4.95 10.59
N VAL A 70 -13.40 -5.81 9.78
CA VAL A 70 -12.07 -6.36 10.02
C VAL A 70 -11.09 -5.19 9.95
N GLN A 71 -10.51 -4.82 11.08
CA GLN A 71 -9.57 -3.70 11.16
C GLN A 71 -8.26 -4.11 10.48
N VAL A 72 -7.92 -3.40 9.40
CA VAL A 72 -6.63 -3.57 8.72
C VAL A 72 -5.59 -2.72 9.45
N VAL A 73 -4.52 -3.36 9.91
CA VAL A 73 -3.47 -2.72 10.70
C VAL A 73 -2.17 -2.75 9.91
N VAL A 74 -1.42 -1.64 9.96
CA VAL A 74 -0.06 -1.56 9.40
C VAL A 74 0.87 -2.41 10.25
N ARG A 75 1.61 -3.31 9.60
CA ARG A 75 2.52 -4.27 10.25
C ARG A 75 3.98 -3.91 10.07
N CYS A 76 4.35 -3.42 8.88
CA CYS A 76 5.70 -2.97 8.59
C CYS A 76 5.71 -1.84 7.56
N VAL A 77 6.80 -1.07 7.56
CA VAL A 77 7.00 0.07 6.66
C VAL A 77 8.47 0.13 6.24
N GLN A 78 8.72 0.47 4.97
CA GLN A 78 10.04 0.79 4.44
C GLN A 78 9.95 2.03 3.57
N ALA A 79 11.02 2.83 3.50
CA ALA A 79 11.07 4.02 2.65
C ALA A 79 12.31 4.00 1.76
N LEU A 80 12.18 4.51 0.54
CA LEU A 80 13.28 4.69 -0.41
C LEU A 80 13.03 5.95 -1.24
N GLY A 81 13.90 6.94 -1.09
CA GLY A 81 13.75 8.23 -1.78
C GLY A 81 12.45 8.92 -1.39
N ARG A 82 11.55 9.09 -2.37
CA ARG A 82 10.23 9.74 -2.23
C ARG A 82 9.08 8.76 -2.00
N ASP A 83 9.39 7.47 -1.87
CA ASP A 83 8.42 6.40 -1.77
C ASP A 83 8.37 5.78 -0.38
N ILE A 84 7.17 5.46 0.08
CA ILE A 84 6.89 4.72 1.31
C ILE A 84 6.12 3.44 0.95
N TYR A 85 6.65 2.31 1.37
CA TYR A 85 6.05 0.99 1.19
C TYR A 85 5.47 0.51 2.52
N VAL A 86 4.20 0.15 2.53
CA VAL A 86 3.45 -0.20 3.75
C VAL A 86 2.86 -1.60 3.60
N GLY A 87 3.24 -2.50 4.50
CA GLY A 87 2.69 -3.85 4.59
C GLY A 87 1.60 -3.94 5.64
N ASN A 88 0.43 -4.45 5.27
CA ASN A 88 -0.74 -4.53 6.13
C ASN A 88 -1.05 -5.97 6.61
N SER A 89 -1.89 -6.07 7.62
CA SER A 89 -2.35 -7.33 8.21
C SER A 89 -3.25 -8.17 7.31
N ASP A 90 -3.85 -7.58 6.27
CA ASP A 90 -4.73 -8.26 5.31
C ASP A 90 -3.97 -8.79 4.07
N GLY A 91 -2.64 -8.68 4.08
CA GLY A 91 -1.80 -9.02 2.93
C GLY A 91 -1.77 -7.94 1.85
N THR A 92 -2.29 -6.74 2.11
CA THR A 92 -2.17 -5.61 1.19
C THR A 92 -0.81 -4.92 1.39
N LEU A 93 -0.07 -4.75 0.29
CA LEU A 93 1.10 -3.88 0.16
C LEU A 93 0.67 -2.58 -0.53
N LEU A 94 0.98 -1.44 0.07
CA LEU A 94 0.75 -0.11 -0.49
C LEU A 94 2.07 0.58 -0.80
N ARG A 95 2.14 1.30 -1.91
CA ARG A 95 3.19 2.28 -2.19
C ARG A 95 2.56 3.67 -2.18
N TYR A 96 3.16 4.56 -1.39
CA TYR A 96 2.88 5.97 -1.41
C TYR A 96 4.06 6.70 -2.04
N SER A 97 3.78 7.74 -2.82
CA SER A 97 4.81 8.60 -3.40
C SER A 97 4.53 10.05 -3.05
N LEU A 98 5.59 10.81 -2.77
CA LEU A 98 5.49 12.25 -2.56
C LEU A 98 5.12 12.94 -3.88
N ARG A 99 4.07 13.76 -3.86
CA ARG A 99 3.61 14.51 -5.04
C ARG A 99 4.74 15.40 -5.59
N GLU A 100 4.85 15.51 -6.91
CA GLU A 100 5.80 16.45 -7.54
C GLU A 100 5.23 17.87 -7.55
N GLN A 101 6.11 18.83 -7.26
CA GLN A 101 5.79 20.21 -6.92
C GLN A 101 5.10 20.93 -8.09
N GLY A 102 3.86 21.37 -7.86
CA GLY A 102 3.06 22.11 -8.84
C GLY A 102 2.12 23.07 -8.11
N SER A 103 2.65 24.24 -7.75
CA SER A 103 1.98 25.42 -7.21
C SER A 103 0.82 25.19 -6.23
N SER A 104 1.04 25.63 -4.98
CA SER A 104 0.08 25.85 -3.87
C SER A 104 0.06 24.79 -2.78
N ARG A 105 0.41 25.23 -1.55
CA ARG A 105 0.17 24.73 -0.17
C ARG A 105 0.22 23.23 0.19
N ASP A 106 0.25 22.31 -0.76
CA ASP A 106 0.09 20.86 -0.56
C ASP A 106 1.31 20.08 -1.08
N GLU A 107 2.47 20.74 -1.07
CA GLU A 107 3.72 20.31 -1.73
C GLU A 107 4.34 19.06 -1.11
N ASP A 108 3.96 18.70 0.12
CA ASP A 108 4.46 17.52 0.83
C ASP A 108 3.40 16.42 1.05
N SER A 109 2.37 16.39 0.20
CA SER A 109 1.33 15.36 0.27
C SER A 109 1.80 14.03 -0.35
N TYR A 110 1.71 12.96 0.43
CA TYR A 110 1.86 11.60 -0.07
C TYR A 110 0.53 11.10 -0.64
N HIS A 111 0.59 10.43 -1.79
CA HIS A 111 -0.58 9.77 -2.38
C HIS A 111 -0.27 8.31 -2.69
N VAL A 112 -1.28 7.45 -2.63
CA VAL A 112 -1.12 6.03 -2.98
C VAL A 112 -0.89 5.91 -4.48
N THR A 113 0.27 5.38 -4.87
CA THR A 113 0.62 5.11 -6.27
C THR A 113 0.43 3.65 -6.66
N ALA A 114 0.53 2.73 -5.71
CA ALA A 114 0.26 1.32 -5.96
C ALA A 114 -0.39 0.63 -4.77
N ARG A 115 -1.24 -0.36 -5.09
CA ARG A 115 -1.83 -1.28 -4.13
C ARG A 115 -1.80 -2.69 -4.70
N GLN A 116 -1.20 -3.61 -3.97
CA GLN A 116 -1.11 -5.02 -4.33
C GLN A 116 -1.58 -5.87 -3.16
N VAL A 117 -2.34 -6.92 -3.45
CA VAL A 117 -2.76 -7.91 -2.43
C VAL A 117 -2.02 -9.20 -2.69
N LEU A 118 -1.34 -9.73 -1.68
CA LEU A 118 -0.67 -11.02 -1.78
C LEU A 118 -1.71 -12.12 -2.06
N ALA A 119 -1.37 -13.06 -2.95
CA ALA A 119 -2.24 -14.21 -3.25
C ALA A 119 -2.57 -15.04 -1.99
N SER A 120 -1.63 -15.10 -1.03
CA SER A 120 -1.82 -15.78 0.24
C SER A 120 -2.82 -15.08 1.17
N ARG A 121 -3.08 -13.77 0.97
CA ARG A 121 -3.83 -12.88 1.88
C ARG A 121 -3.37 -12.96 3.35
N LYS A 122 -2.13 -13.38 3.56
CA LYS A 122 -1.52 -13.47 4.88
C LYS A 122 -0.93 -12.11 5.28
N PRO A 123 -0.84 -11.82 6.59
CA PRO A 123 -0.22 -10.59 7.08
C PRO A 123 1.20 -10.42 6.53
N ILE A 124 1.55 -9.18 6.18
CA ILE A 124 2.91 -8.84 5.78
C ILE A 124 3.69 -8.44 7.02
N ASP A 125 4.64 -9.27 7.45
CA ASP A 125 5.40 -9.02 8.69
C ASP A 125 6.64 -8.17 8.45
N GLN A 126 7.28 -8.30 7.29
CA GLN A 126 8.47 -7.53 6.96
C GLN A 126 8.56 -7.26 5.46
N ILE A 127 9.12 -6.10 5.14
CA ILE A 127 9.49 -5.70 3.78
C ILE A 127 10.99 -5.41 3.78
N ALA A 128 11.69 -5.87 2.74
CA ALA A 128 13.07 -5.49 2.48
C ALA A 128 13.19 -4.92 1.06
N LEU A 129 13.69 -3.69 0.96
CA LEU A 129 13.97 -3.05 -0.32
C LEU A 129 15.34 -3.49 -0.80
N VAL A 130 15.43 -3.86 -2.08
CA VAL A 130 16.69 -4.21 -2.74
C VAL A 130 16.87 -3.26 -3.93
N PRO A 131 17.32 -2.01 -3.68
CA PRO A 131 17.38 -0.97 -4.71
C PRO A 131 18.30 -1.33 -5.87
N SER A 132 19.36 -2.09 -5.60
CA SER A 132 20.34 -2.53 -6.61
C SER A 132 19.74 -3.33 -7.77
N VAL A 133 18.58 -3.96 -7.55
CA VAL A 133 17.84 -4.70 -8.59
C VAL A 133 16.42 -4.17 -8.78
N ALA A 134 16.11 -2.99 -8.21
CA ALA A 134 14.76 -2.41 -8.21
C ALA A 134 13.66 -3.39 -7.75
N LYS A 135 13.97 -4.23 -6.75
CA LYS A 135 13.00 -5.20 -6.20
C LYS A 135 12.67 -4.92 -4.75
N LEU A 136 11.52 -5.46 -4.35
CA LEU A 136 11.01 -5.45 -2.99
C LEU A 136 10.71 -6.90 -2.60
N LEU A 137 11.27 -7.35 -1.47
CA LEU A 137 11.01 -8.66 -0.89
C LEU A 137 9.95 -8.52 0.20
N VAL A 138 8.93 -9.37 0.14
CA VAL A 138 7.82 -9.39 1.10
C VAL A 138 7.90 -10.67 1.91
N PHE A 139 8.05 -10.54 3.23
CA PHE A 139 8.01 -11.65 4.16
C PHE A 139 6.64 -11.67 4.83
N SER A 140 5.94 -12.78 4.66
CA SER A 140 4.61 -12.99 5.21
C SER A 140 4.63 -14.15 6.20
N GLY A 141 3.99 -13.94 7.34
CA GLY A 141 3.92 -14.91 8.43
C GLY A 141 3.20 -16.19 8.04
N LYS A 142 3.34 -17.20 8.90
CA LYS A 142 2.63 -18.48 8.75
C LYS A 142 1.19 -18.38 9.22
#